data_AF-A0A182SNQ9-F1
#
_entry.id   AF-A0A182SNQ9-F1
#
_cell.length_a   1.000
_cell.length_b   1.000
_cell.length_c   1.000
_cell.angle_alpha   90.00
_cell.angle_beta   90.00
_cell.angle_gamma   90.00
#
_symmetry.space_group_name_H-M   'P 1'
#
loop_
_entity.id
_entity.type
_entity.pdbx_description
1 polymer ?
#
loop_
_entity_poly.entity_id
_entity_poly.type
_entity_poly.pdbx_seq_one_letter_code
_entity_poly.pdbx_strand_id
1 'polypeptide(L)'
;MSTSTSSGSRMAVMDRDLCSLMVEMPSEKVTVRQKAFNKMNTILNNREEDFLAYMSSDSFETGWSTLFDATYHGIQKQSYATNKGQTQSKNYDYVMVLHKLIELAMDREEAPQLSYGQLIGSFVHAMSDQALREGFGMCFLQVLQKFVLSSKWCLTTVNYEQWKDILDGCFVMMDSSQAAKYTASSCLSLAVVKFLSNCSMPTLLAAYLTRLMEHIRLTANEKKSNVLYELINTALNVIQAIAVDCNSKIIRFLESLVPYTVKIYKEGNLRNEQKSVLFRLMHLSLIVLYPEGKSHVHVKRLTKDCSQPSEDEEVCKKTLREYHYIVTSEMKAREQSSSSQGAKDNVLFCDGFVDFAARLCYTVYWNEDNWKESNSDESVVKRNKRFNKLQSIMDMIGTTPNHYNTRW
;
A
#
# COMPACT_ATOMS: atom_id res chain seq x y z
N MET A 1 -21.43 -12.45 49.56
CA MET A 1 -22.38 -11.33 49.33
C MET A 1 -21.74 -9.94 49.41
N SER A 2 -20.41 -9.80 49.58
CA SER A 2 -19.73 -8.51 49.78
C SER A 2 -19.06 -7.92 48.54
N THR A 3 -19.03 -8.65 47.42
CA THR A 3 -18.33 -8.26 46.17
C THR A 3 -19.23 -7.48 45.20
N SER A 4 -20.55 -7.71 45.19
CA SER A 4 -21.49 -7.06 44.27
C SER A 4 -21.74 -5.58 44.60
N THR A 5 -21.80 -5.22 45.89
CA THR A 5 -22.00 -3.83 46.34
C THR A 5 -20.80 -2.92 46.08
N SER A 6 -19.57 -3.45 46.15
CA SER A 6 -18.35 -2.68 45.85
C SER A 6 -18.21 -2.39 44.34
N SER A 7 -18.56 -3.35 43.49
CA SER A 7 -18.53 -3.19 42.03
C SER A 7 -19.53 -2.15 41.54
N GLY A 8 -20.79 -2.18 42.03
CA GLY A 8 -21.81 -1.20 41.67
C GLY A 8 -21.44 0.25 42.04
N SER A 9 -20.83 0.45 43.21
CA SER A 9 -20.36 1.79 43.62
C SER A 9 -19.20 2.30 42.77
N ARG A 10 -18.29 1.43 42.31
CA ARG A 10 -17.17 1.83 41.44
C ARG A 10 -17.65 2.21 40.05
N MET A 11 -18.60 1.46 39.49
CA MET A 11 -19.19 1.75 38.19
C MET A 11 -19.97 3.07 38.19
N ALA A 12 -20.75 3.37 39.24
CA ALA A 12 -21.45 4.65 39.36
C ALA A 12 -20.50 5.87 39.48
N VAL A 13 -19.31 5.69 40.08
CA VAL A 13 -18.27 6.74 40.09
C VAL A 13 -17.67 6.92 38.69
N MET A 14 -17.40 5.81 37.98
CA MET A 14 -16.92 5.85 36.60
C MET A 14 -17.93 6.55 35.67
N ASP A 15 -19.21 6.25 35.82
CA ASP A 15 -20.30 6.89 35.06
C ASP A 15 -20.29 8.40 35.20
N ARG A 16 -20.25 8.89 36.46
CA ARG A 16 -20.18 10.32 36.76
C ARG A 16 -18.93 10.96 36.17
N ASP A 17 -17.79 10.29 36.29
CA ASP A 17 -16.52 10.76 35.74
C ASP A 17 -16.60 10.88 34.21
N LEU A 18 -17.09 9.85 33.51
CA LEU A 18 -17.17 9.83 32.05
C LEU A 18 -18.22 10.81 31.52
N CYS A 19 -19.39 10.93 32.15
CA CYS A 19 -20.39 11.93 31.80
C CYS A 19 -19.85 13.36 31.90
N SER A 20 -19.12 13.68 32.97
CA SER A 20 -18.43 14.98 33.12
C SER A 20 -17.37 15.18 32.04
N LEU A 21 -16.55 14.16 31.76
CA LEU A 21 -15.52 14.24 30.73
C LEU A 21 -16.10 14.44 29.32
N MET A 22 -17.22 13.81 28.98
CA MET A 22 -17.88 14.00 27.68
C MET A 22 -18.34 15.44 27.44
N VAL A 23 -18.63 16.20 28.50
CA VAL A 23 -18.97 17.63 28.41
C VAL A 23 -17.72 18.51 28.42
N GLU A 24 -16.71 18.14 29.21
CA GLU A 24 -15.50 18.95 29.41
C GLU A 24 -14.48 18.84 28.27
N MET A 25 -14.37 17.67 27.60
CA MET A 25 -13.46 17.47 26.47
C MET A 25 -13.76 18.38 25.26
N PRO A 26 -15.02 18.58 24.81
CA PRO A 26 -15.32 19.51 23.72
C PRO A 26 -15.37 20.99 24.16
N SER A 27 -15.01 21.31 25.41
CA SER A 27 -15.04 22.69 25.94
C SER A 27 -14.17 23.65 25.13
N GLU A 28 -14.66 24.88 24.91
CA GLU A 28 -13.89 25.98 24.32
C GLU A 28 -12.70 26.40 25.22
N LYS A 29 -12.83 26.21 26.54
CA LYS A 29 -11.79 26.60 27.50
C LYS A 29 -10.65 25.59 27.49
N VAL A 30 -9.50 25.98 26.92
CA VAL A 30 -8.29 25.14 26.78
C VAL A 30 -7.89 24.45 28.09
N THR A 31 -7.95 25.15 29.22
CA THR A 31 -7.56 24.59 30.53
C THR A 31 -8.52 23.54 31.06
N VAL A 32 -9.83 23.68 30.79
CA VAL A 32 -10.84 22.67 31.14
C VAL A 32 -10.64 21.44 30.29
N ARG A 33 -10.53 21.63 28.97
CA ARG A 33 -10.29 20.57 28.01
C ARG A 33 -9.01 19.79 28.32
N GLN A 34 -7.88 20.47 28.58
CA GLN A 34 -6.63 19.80 28.94
C GLN A 34 -6.78 18.93 30.19
N LYS A 35 -7.43 19.44 31.24
CA LYS A 35 -7.67 18.67 32.47
C LYS A 35 -8.53 17.43 32.20
N ALA A 36 -9.54 17.56 31.35
CA ALA A 36 -10.38 16.44 30.95
C ALA A 36 -9.57 15.36 30.22
N PHE A 37 -8.74 15.74 29.24
CA PHE A 37 -7.85 14.80 28.55
C PHE A 37 -6.83 14.13 29.49
N ASN A 38 -6.24 14.88 30.43
CA ASN A 38 -5.32 14.29 31.41
C ASN A 38 -6.02 13.27 32.33
N LYS A 39 -7.25 13.58 32.77
CA LYS A 39 -8.06 12.67 33.59
C LYS A 39 -8.48 11.44 32.79
N MET A 40 -8.89 11.61 31.53
CA MET A 40 -9.21 10.49 30.64
C MET A 40 -7.98 9.61 30.39
N ASN A 41 -6.81 10.20 30.15
CA ASN A 41 -5.55 9.48 30.01
C ASN A 41 -5.23 8.66 31.27
N THR A 42 -5.51 9.22 32.46
CA THR A 42 -5.36 8.51 33.73
C THR A 42 -6.35 7.34 33.85
N ILE A 43 -7.61 7.51 33.46
CA ILE A 43 -8.61 6.44 33.48
C ILE A 43 -8.19 5.30 32.54
N LEU A 44 -7.83 5.61 31.30
CA LEU A 44 -7.50 4.63 30.28
C LEU A 44 -6.23 3.82 30.59
N ASN A 45 -5.26 4.39 31.30
CA ASN A 45 -4.00 3.69 31.61
C ASN A 45 -3.95 3.08 33.02
N ASN A 46 -4.58 3.71 34.02
CA ASN A 46 -4.46 3.28 35.41
C ASN A 46 -5.73 2.58 35.94
N ARG A 47 -6.86 2.69 35.22
CA ARG A 47 -8.16 2.11 35.59
C ARG A 47 -8.80 1.41 34.39
N GLU A 48 -7.97 0.80 33.54
CA GLU A 48 -8.40 0.16 32.28
C GLU A 48 -9.46 -0.92 32.52
N GLU A 49 -9.26 -1.81 33.49
CA GLU A 49 -10.21 -2.88 33.81
C GLU A 49 -11.58 -2.35 34.27
N ASP A 50 -11.57 -1.35 35.16
CA ASP A 50 -12.80 -0.69 35.63
C ASP A 50 -13.53 -0.01 34.45
N PHE A 51 -12.77 0.61 33.54
CA PHE A 51 -13.31 1.27 32.36
C PHE A 51 -13.94 0.26 31.40
N LEU A 52 -13.25 -0.86 31.11
CA LEU A 52 -13.78 -1.91 30.24
C LEU A 52 -15.01 -2.60 30.83
N ALA A 53 -15.02 -2.82 32.15
CA ALA A 53 -16.18 -3.36 32.85
C ALA A 53 -17.37 -2.40 32.76
N TYR A 54 -17.15 -1.09 32.93
CA TYR A 54 -18.17 -0.07 32.72
C TYR A 54 -18.70 -0.06 31.28
N MET A 55 -17.81 -0.03 30.29
CA MET A 55 -18.18 0.02 28.86
C MET A 55 -18.86 -1.25 28.34
N SER A 56 -18.78 -2.36 29.09
CA SER A 56 -19.45 -3.62 28.77
C SER A 56 -20.75 -3.82 29.58
N SER A 57 -21.13 -2.84 30.40
CA SER A 57 -22.32 -2.90 31.24
C SER A 57 -23.52 -2.26 30.54
N ASP A 58 -24.65 -2.96 30.52
CA ASP A 58 -25.93 -2.43 30.03
C ASP A 58 -26.60 -1.46 31.03
N SER A 59 -25.95 -1.18 32.17
CA SER A 59 -26.51 -0.33 33.23
C SER A 59 -26.39 1.16 32.96
N PHE A 60 -25.65 1.57 31.92
CA PHE A 60 -25.33 2.96 31.64
C PHE A 60 -25.52 3.28 30.15
N GLU A 61 -25.86 4.53 29.84
CA GLU A 61 -26.14 4.98 28.47
C GLU A 61 -24.89 5.35 27.66
N THR A 62 -23.74 5.53 28.32
CA THR A 62 -22.50 5.98 27.65
C THR A 62 -21.98 4.91 26.69
N GLY A 63 -22.01 5.21 25.40
CA GLY A 63 -21.49 4.33 24.35
C GLY A 63 -20.07 4.69 23.90
N TRP A 64 -19.42 3.74 23.23
CA TRP A 64 -18.11 3.97 22.59
C TRP A 64 -18.17 5.12 21.58
N SER A 65 -19.23 5.19 20.77
CA SER A 65 -19.41 6.24 19.76
C SER A 65 -19.47 7.63 20.39
N THR A 66 -20.27 7.82 21.44
CA THR A 66 -20.44 9.14 22.08
C THR A 66 -19.15 9.60 22.75
N LEU A 67 -18.43 8.68 23.37
CA LEU A 67 -17.13 8.97 24.00
C LEU A 67 -16.05 9.30 22.96
N PHE A 68 -16.03 8.59 21.84
CA PHE A 68 -15.18 8.92 20.70
C PHE A 68 -15.51 10.30 20.14
N ASP A 69 -16.79 10.62 19.92
CA ASP A 69 -17.19 11.92 19.37
C ASP A 69 -16.77 13.08 20.29
N ALA A 70 -16.94 12.94 21.61
CA ALA A 70 -16.48 13.94 22.57
C ALA A 70 -14.95 14.13 22.53
N THR A 71 -14.21 13.03 22.40
CA THR A 71 -12.74 13.04 22.25
C THR A 71 -12.34 13.72 20.95
N TYR A 72 -12.97 13.35 19.83
CA TYR A 72 -12.72 13.91 18.51
C TYR A 72 -12.99 15.43 18.46
N HIS A 73 -14.13 15.88 18.99
CA HIS A 73 -14.44 17.31 19.07
C HIS A 73 -13.44 18.06 19.94
N GLY A 74 -12.96 17.47 21.04
CA GLY A 74 -11.89 18.05 21.85
C GLY A 74 -10.60 18.24 21.07
N ILE A 75 -10.20 17.25 20.27
CA ILE A 75 -9.03 17.32 19.38
C ILE A 75 -9.21 18.41 18.32
N GLN A 76 -10.39 18.48 17.72
CA GLN A 76 -10.72 19.51 16.74
C GLN A 76 -10.64 20.92 17.35
N LYS A 77 -11.15 21.14 18.56
CA LYS A 77 -11.00 22.43 19.26
C LYS A 77 -9.56 22.73 19.61
N GLN A 78 -8.78 21.70 19.96
CA GLN A 78 -7.36 21.85 20.27
C GLN A 78 -6.53 22.24 19.04
N SER A 79 -6.87 21.74 17.85
CA SER A 79 -6.15 22.11 16.63
C SER A 79 -6.29 23.60 16.29
N TYR A 80 -7.45 24.21 16.56
CA TYR A 80 -7.64 25.65 16.36
C TYR A 80 -7.03 26.53 17.47
N ALA A 81 -6.87 25.98 18.68
CA ALA A 81 -6.28 26.71 19.81
C ALA A 81 -4.74 26.78 19.74
N THR A 82 -4.11 25.91 18.95
CA THR A 82 -2.66 25.88 18.82
C THR A 82 -2.21 26.94 17.83
N ASN A 83 -1.87 28.13 18.34
CA ASN A 83 -1.26 29.19 17.51
C ASN A 83 0.01 28.66 16.82
N LYS A 84 0.16 28.98 15.53
CA LYS A 84 1.29 28.64 14.66
C LYS A 84 2.63 28.93 15.38
N GLY A 85 3.22 27.93 16.03
CA GLY A 85 4.48 28.06 16.75
C GLY A 85 4.57 27.42 18.15
N GLN A 86 3.49 26.87 18.73
CA GLN A 86 3.58 26.10 19.98
C GLN A 86 3.60 24.59 19.75
N THR A 87 4.50 23.93 20.47
CA THR A 87 5.15 22.63 20.23
C THR A 87 4.26 21.40 20.39
N GLN A 88 4.64 20.33 19.66
CA GLN A 88 4.05 18.97 19.68
C GLN A 88 3.84 18.36 21.09
N SER A 89 4.54 18.84 22.13
CA SER A 89 4.37 18.32 23.50
C SER A 89 3.00 18.62 24.12
N LYS A 90 2.29 19.67 23.67
CA LYS A 90 0.96 20.02 24.18
C LYS A 90 -0.17 19.12 23.67
N ASN A 91 0.08 18.34 22.62
CA ASN A 91 -0.92 17.45 22.02
C ASN A 91 -0.76 15.99 22.47
N TYR A 92 0.24 15.67 23.30
CA TYR A 92 0.56 14.29 23.68
C TYR A 92 -0.63 13.57 24.32
N ASP A 93 -1.24 14.15 25.35
CA ASP A 93 -2.39 13.53 26.04
C ASP A 93 -3.59 13.32 25.10
N TYR A 94 -3.82 14.23 24.17
CA TYR A 94 -4.88 14.11 23.17
C TYR A 94 -4.66 12.91 22.24
N VAL A 95 -3.43 12.77 21.74
CA VAL A 95 -3.02 11.65 20.88
C VAL A 95 -3.11 10.33 21.65
N MET A 96 -2.64 10.30 22.90
CA MET A 96 -2.68 9.09 23.73
C MET A 96 -4.11 8.66 24.05
N VAL A 97 -4.98 9.59 24.45
CA VAL A 97 -6.39 9.29 24.69
C VAL A 97 -7.05 8.77 23.43
N LEU A 98 -6.85 9.41 22.27
CA LEU A 98 -7.44 8.95 21.01
C LEU A 98 -6.98 7.53 20.67
N HIS A 99 -5.67 7.28 20.69
CA HIS A 99 -5.13 5.96 20.34
C HIS A 99 -5.60 4.87 21.29
N LYS A 100 -5.52 5.10 22.60
CA LYS A 100 -5.88 4.10 23.60
C LYS A 100 -7.39 3.84 23.61
N LEU A 101 -8.21 4.88 23.45
CA LEU A 101 -9.66 4.71 23.33
C LEU A 101 -10.04 3.84 22.13
N ILE A 102 -9.47 4.13 20.95
CA ILE A 102 -9.71 3.35 19.73
C ILE A 102 -9.17 1.93 19.88
N GLU A 103 -7.99 1.76 20.49
CA GLU A 103 -7.42 0.43 20.75
C GLU A 103 -8.37 -0.45 21.56
N LEU A 104 -8.86 0.05 22.69
CA LEU A 104 -9.79 -0.69 23.56
C LEU A 104 -11.14 -0.99 22.90
N ALA A 105 -11.55 -0.15 21.95
CA ALA A 105 -12.80 -0.31 21.22
C ALA A 105 -12.68 -1.27 20.02
N MET A 106 -11.53 -1.26 19.33
CA MET A 106 -11.34 -1.94 18.05
C MET A 106 -10.61 -3.28 18.16
N ASP A 107 -9.68 -3.41 19.11
CA ASP A 107 -8.82 -4.59 19.26
C ASP A 107 -9.44 -5.63 20.20
N ARG A 108 -10.74 -5.93 19.96
CA ARG A 108 -11.48 -6.96 20.68
C ARG A 108 -11.52 -8.28 19.90
N GLU A 109 -11.59 -9.38 20.64
CA GLU A 109 -11.66 -10.72 20.04
C GLU A 109 -12.93 -10.91 19.22
N GLU A 110 -14.07 -10.41 19.75
CA GLU A 110 -15.43 -10.65 19.25
C GLU A 110 -15.81 -9.78 18.06
N ALA A 111 -15.78 -8.44 18.21
CA ALA A 111 -16.13 -7.48 17.17
C ALA A 111 -15.69 -6.06 17.57
N PRO A 112 -15.40 -5.18 16.59
CA PRO A 112 -15.16 -3.76 16.84
C PRO A 112 -16.40 -3.08 17.44
N GLN A 113 -16.19 -2.23 18.45
CA GLN A 113 -17.24 -1.47 19.12
C GLN A 113 -17.45 -0.07 18.53
N LEU A 114 -16.49 0.40 17.73
CA LEU A 114 -16.63 1.63 16.94
C LEU A 114 -16.86 1.27 15.47
N SER A 115 -17.68 2.08 14.80
CA SER A 115 -17.90 1.91 13.37
C SER A 115 -16.68 2.38 12.58
N TYR A 116 -16.30 1.62 11.56
CA TYR A 116 -15.25 2.05 10.62
C TYR A 116 -15.62 3.37 9.93
N GLY A 117 -16.90 3.58 9.62
CA GLY A 117 -17.38 4.81 9.01
C GLY A 117 -17.09 6.06 9.84
N GLN A 118 -17.20 5.97 11.17
CA GLN A 118 -16.88 7.07 12.08
C GLN A 118 -15.37 7.37 12.10
N LEU A 119 -14.52 6.34 12.18
CA LEU A 119 -13.06 6.50 12.12
C LEU A 119 -12.61 7.08 10.77
N ILE A 120 -13.19 6.61 9.67
CA ILE A 120 -12.92 7.12 8.33
C ILE A 120 -13.39 8.56 8.22
N GLY A 121 -14.61 8.89 8.65
CA GLY A 121 -15.13 10.26 8.63
C GLY A 121 -14.25 11.24 9.39
N SER A 122 -13.78 10.87 10.58
CA SER A 122 -12.84 11.67 11.37
C SER A 122 -11.50 11.87 10.67
N PHE A 123 -10.96 10.82 10.03
CA PHE A 123 -9.74 10.92 9.21
C PHE A 123 -9.94 11.88 8.04
N VAL A 124 -11.01 11.71 7.26
CA VAL A 124 -11.29 12.52 6.07
C VAL A 124 -11.40 14.00 6.44
N HIS A 125 -12.18 14.32 7.47
CA HIS A 125 -12.28 15.70 7.96
C HIS A 125 -10.94 16.25 8.44
N ALA A 126 -10.12 15.43 9.11
CA ALA A 126 -8.77 15.81 9.51
C ALA A 126 -7.84 16.07 8.32
N MET A 127 -8.04 15.40 7.18
CA MET A 127 -7.25 15.64 5.96
C MET A 127 -7.72 16.89 5.22
N SER A 128 -9.02 17.21 5.28
CA SER A 128 -9.62 18.38 4.64
C SER A 128 -9.35 19.68 5.41
N ASP A 129 -9.38 19.64 6.74
CA ASP A 129 -9.13 20.82 7.58
C ASP A 129 -7.63 21.05 7.79
N GLN A 130 -7.14 22.25 7.42
CA GLN A 130 -5.72 22.56 7.50
C GLN A 130 -5.16 22.54 8.94
N ALA A 131 -5.88 23.10 9.91
CA ALA A 131 -5.39 23.17 11.28
C ALA A 131 -5.35 21.78 11.91
N LEU A 132 -6.38 20.97 11.66
CA LEU A 132 -6.44 19.59 12.14
C LEU A 132 -5.38 18.72 11.48
N ARG A 133 -5.15 18.89 10.17
CA ARG A 133 -4.08 18.20 9.42
C ARG A 133 -2.70 18.52 9.98
N GLU A 134 -2.40 19.80 10.21
CA GLU A 134 -1.10 20.24 10.74
C GLU A 134 -0.89 19.77 12.19
N GLY A 135 -1.93 19.79 13.03
CA GLY A 135 -1.83 19.43 14.45
C GLY A 135 -1.90 17.93 14.74
N PHE A 136 -2.72 17.19 13.99
CA PHE A 136 -3.11 15.81 14.29
C PHE A 136 -3.17 14.89 13.06
N GLY A 137 -2.86 15.36 11.85
CA GLY A 137 -3.00 14.56 10.63
C GLY A 137 -2.21 13.25 10.66
N MET A 138 -1.00 13.26 11.22
CA MET A 138 -0.20 12.05 11.41
C MET A 138 -0.85 11.04 12.35
N CYS A 139 -1.49 11.51 13.41
CA CYS A 139 -2.19 10.65 14.38
C CYS A 139 -3.39 9.97 13.71
N PHE A 140 -4.22 10.72 12.98
CA PHE A 140 -5.35 10.13 12.24
C PHE A 140 -4.89 9.16 11.14
N LEU A 141 -3.77 9.45 10.47
CA LEU A 141 -3.18 8.53 9.50
C LEU A 141 -2.71 7.21 10.13
N GLN A 142 -2.10 7.28 11.33
CA GLN A 142 -1.71 6.09 12.09
C GLN A 142 -2.92 5.30 12.60
N VAL A 143 -3.98 5.99 13.04
CA VAL A 143 -5.26 5.35 13.42
C VAL A 143 -5.86 4.60 12.24
N LEU A 144 -5.94 5.24 11.07
CA LEU A 144 -6.44 4.63 9.84
C LEU A 144 -5.62 3.37 9.49
N GLN A 145 -4.29 3.48 9.52
CA GLN A 145 -3.40 2.37 9.21
C GLN A 145 -3.57 1.19 10.17
N LYS A 146 -3.53 1.44 11.49
CA LYS A 146 -3.53 0.39 12.52
C LYS A 146 -4.91 -0.25 12.70
N PHE A 147 -5.96 0.56 12.84
CA PHE A 147 -7.25 0.06 13.31
C PHE A 147 -8.29 -0.17 12.20
N VAL A 148 -8.12 0.47 11.03
CA VAL A 148 -9.02 0.28 9.89
C VAL A 148 -8.37 -0.64 8.86
N LEU A 149 -7.25 -0.23 8.27
CA LEU A 149 -6.64 -0.91 7.14
C LEU A 149 -5.91 -2.20 7.52
N SER A 150 -5.41 -2.31 8.75
CA SER A 150 -4.80 -3.55 9.24
C SER A 150 -5.79 -4.46 9.98
N SER A 151 -7.07 -4.07 10.04
CA SER A 151 -8.09 -4.87 10.73
C SER A 151 -8.22 -6.28 10.13
N LYS A 152 -8.39 -7.28 11.00
CA LYS A 152 -8.77 -8.65 10.59
C LYS A 152 -10.22 -8.71 10.06
N TRP A 153 -11.04 -7.73 10.44
CA TRP A 153 -12.45 -7.68 10.07
C TRP A 153 -12.66 -7.19 8.64
N CYS A 154 -13.76 -7.63 8.05
CA CYS A 154 -14.18 -7.24 6.72
C CYS A 154 -14.70 -5.79 6.73
N LEU A 155 -14.33 -5.03 5.69
CA LEU A 155 -14.70 -3.61 5.51
C LEU A 155 -15.80 -3.46 4.45
N THR A 156 -16.66 -4.47 4.26
CA THR A 156 -17.78 -4.43 3.31
C THR A 156 -18.82 -3.35 3.62
N THR A 157 -18.86 -2.86 4.87
CA THR A 157 -19.71 -1.73 5.27
C THR A 157 -19.16 -0.37 4.83
N VAL A 158 -17.90 -0.30 4.40
CA VAL A 158 -17.28 0.93 3.89
C VAL A 158 -17.72 1.14 2.44
N ASN A 159 -18.44 2.23 2.21
CA ASN A 159 -18.98 2.53 0.89
C ASN A 159 -17.91 3.10 -0.06
N TYR A 160 -18.28 3.24 -1.33
CA TYR A 160 -17.39 3.72 -2.38
C TYR A 160 -16.80 5.11 -2.10
N GLU A 161 -17.61 6.09 -1.69
CA GLU A 161 -17.14 7.46 -1.44
C GLU A 161 -16.13 7.47 -0.28
N GLN A 162 -16.37 6.68 0.76
CA GLN A 162 -15.43 6.54 1.87
C GLN A 162 -14.07 5.96 1.42
N TRP A 163 -14.06 5.00 0.49
CA TRP A 163 -12.81 4.48 -0.09
C TRP A 163 -12.06 5.54 -0.89
N LYS A 164 -12.78 6.32 -1.68
CA LYS A 164 -12.21 7.43 -2.43
C LYS A 164 -11.60 8.46 -1.48
N ASP A 165 -12.31 8.84 -0.42
CA ASP A 165 -11.83 9.81 0.56
C ASP A 165 -10.59 9.30 1.32
N ILE A 166 -10.50 7.99 1.61
CA ILE A 166 -9.30 7.36 2.17
C ILE A 166 -8.11 7.54 1.23
N LEU A 167 -8.27 7.17 -0.05
CA LEU A 167 -7.21 7.26 -1.06
C LEU A 167 -6.75 8.70 -1.25
N ASP A 168 -7.70 9.64 -1.41
CA ASP A 168 -7.43 11.07 -1.55
C ASP A 168 -6.68 11.62 -0.32
N GLY A 169 -7.12 11.24 0.89
CA GLY A 169 -6.48 11.61 2.14
C GLY A 169 -5.03 11.12 2.27
N CYS A 170 -4.74 9.89 1.84
CA CYS A 170 -3.37 9.38 1.79
C CYS A 170 -2.48 10.24 0.88
N PHE A 171 -2.96 10.61 -0.31
CA PHE A 171 -2.19 11.49 -1.19
C PHE A 171 -1.99 12.88 -0.60
N VAL A 172 -3.01 13.49 0.00
CA VAL A 172 -2.89 14.77 0.71
C VAL A 172 -1.79 14.72 1.78
N MET A 173 -1.70 13.62 2.53
CA MET A 173 -0.64 13.45 3.54
C MET A 173 0.74 13.26 2.93
N MET A 174 0.85 12.58 1.79
CA MET A 174 2.13 12.47 1.06
C MET A 174 2.64 13.83 0.60
N ASP A 175 1.74 14.75 0.27
CA ASP A 175 2.06 16.13 -0.14
C ASP A 175 2.44 17.04 1.05
N SER A 176 2.12 16.65 2.29
CA SER A 176 2.22 17.52 3.47
C SER A 176 3.63 17.65 4.06
N SER A 177 4.32 16.53 4.31
CA SER A 177 5.64 16.52 4.94
C SER A 177 6.41 15.23 4.65
N GLN A 178 7.74 15.26 4.81
CA GLN A 178 8.58 14.10 4.55
C GLN A 178 8.36 12.95 5.54
N ALA A 179 8.03 13.25 6.79
CA ALA A 179 7.69 12.24 7.80
C ALA A 179 6.33 11.59 7.47
N ALA A 180 5.36 12.39 7.01
CA ALA A 180 4.07 11.90 6.56
C ALA A 180 4.18 11.03 5.31
N LYS A 181 5.04 11.41 4.36
CA LYS A 181 5.21 10.72 3.08
C LYS A 181 5.41 9.21 3.22
N TYR A 182 6.29 8.76 4.10
CA TYR A 182 6.52 7.32 4.31
C TYR A 182 5.27 6.61 4.84
N THR A 183 4.70 7.13 5.92
CA THR A 183 3.51 6.54 6.57
C THR A 183 2.32 6.55 5.62
N ALA A 184 2.15 7.63 4.85
CA ALA A 184 1.05 7.80 3.90
C ALA A 184 1.20 6.89 2.69
N SER A 185 2.42 6.65 2.17
CA SER A 185 2.65 5.66 1.11
C SER A 185 2.36 4.23 1.58
N SER A 186 2.77 3.88 2.81
CA SER A 186 2.45 2.56 3.40
C SER A 186 0.94 2.41 3.63
N CYS A 187 0.28 3.47 4.11
CA CYS A 187 -1.17 3.52 4.30
C CYS A 187 -1.91 3.38 2.96
N LEU A 188 -1.46 4.06 1.89
CA LEU A 188 -2.00 3.93 0.54
C LEU A 188 -1.89 2.49 0.01
N SER A 189 -0.71 1.87 0.17
CA SER A 189 -0.44 0.48 -0.20
C SER A 189 -1.45 -0.47 0.47
N LEU A 190 -1.66 -0.32 1.77
CA LEU A 190 -2.66 -1.09 2.53
C LEU A 190 -4.09 -0.77 2.12
N ALA A 191 -4.40 0.50 1.85
CA ALA A 191 -5.73 0.95 1.42
C ALA A 191 -6.11 0.30 0.09
N VAL A 192 -5.19 0.24 -0.88
CA VAL A 192 -5.42 -0.44 -2.16
C VAL A 192 -5.66 -1.93 -1.95
N VAL A 193 -4.84 -2.62 -1.14
CA VAL A 193 -5.03 -4.05 -0.87
C VAL A 193 -6.38 -4.34 -0.21
N LYS A 194 -6.75 -3.55 0.81
CA LYS A 194 -8.05 -3.69 1.47
C LYS A 194 -9.21 -3.32 0.57
N PHE A 195 -9.10 -2.27 -0.23
CA PHE A 195 -10.10 -1.90 -1.22
C PHE A 195 -10.36 -3.05 -2.20
N LEU A 196 -9.32 -3.66 -2.77
CA LEU A 196 -9.46 -4.78 -3.69
C LEU A 196 -10.10 -6.03 -3.05
N SER A 197 -9.96 -6.19 -1.74
CA SER A 197 -10.55 -7.31 -1.00
C SER A 197 -11.99 -7.07 -0.56
N ASN A 198 -12.48 -5.82 -0.55
CA ASN A 198 -13.77 -5.45 0.03
C ASN A 198 -14.68 -4.64 -0.91
N CYS A 199 -14.16 -4.10 -2.01
CA CYS A 199 -14.90 -3.34 -3.00
C CYS A 199 -14.94 -4.08 -4.34
N SER A 200 -16.12 -4.16 -4.94
CA SER A 200 -16.35 -4.87 -6.20
C SER A 200 -16.00 -4.07 -7.46
N MET A 201 -15.47 -2.85 -7.33
CA MET A 201 -15.25 -1.90 -8.44
C MET A 201 -13.76 -1.51 -8.56
N PRO A 202 -12.86 -2.46 -8.90
CA PRO A 202 -11.42 -2.21 -8.96
C PRO A 202 -11.04 -1.10 -9.96
N THR A 203 -11.81 -0.91 -11.03
CA THR A 203 -11.58 0.07 -12.11
C THR A 203 -11.51 1.51 -11.64
N LEU A 204 -12.03 1.83 -10.46
CA LEU A 204 -11.93 3.16 -9.84
C LEU A 204 -10.48 3.57 -9.56
N LEU A 205 -9.61 2.61 -9.27
CA LEU A 205 -8.18 2.85 -9.07
C LEU A 205 -7.50 3.44 -10.30
N ALA A 206 -8.10 3.30 -11.49
CA ALA A 206 -7.59 3.89 -12.73
C ALA A 206 -7.48 5.42 -12.68
N ALA A 207 -8.31 6.09 -11.88
CA ALA A 207 -8.27 7.54 -11.72
C ALA A 207 -6.99 8.02 -11.00
N TYR A 208 -6.37 7.14 -10.20
CA TYR A 208 -5.22 7.45 -9.37
C TYR A 208 -3.86 7.17 -10.04
N LEU A 209 -3.85 6.51 -11.19
CA LEU A 209 -2.61 6.13 -11.89
C LEU A 209 -1.70 7.32 -12.19
N THR A 210 -2.26 8.45 -12.65
CA THR A 210 -1.48 9.65 -12.96
C THR A 210 -0.79 10.20 -11.70
N ARG A 211 -1.55 10.38 -10.62
CA ARG A 211 -1.02 10.90 -9.35
C ARG A 211 -0.01 9.94 -8.73
N LEU A 212 -0.27 8.64 -8.79
CA LEU A 212 0.69 7.61 -8.36
C LEU A 212 2.01 7.71 -9.14
N MET A 213 1.94 7.89 -10.46
CA MET A 213 3.14 8.04 -11.29
C MET A 213 3.94 9.29 -10.90
N GLU A 214 3.29 10.43 -10.65
CA GLU A 214 3.95 11.65 -10.20
C GLU A 214 4.75 11.43 -8.91
N HIS A 215 4.13 10.79 -7.90
CA HIS A 215 4.83 10.45 -6.66
C HIS A 215 5.99 9.47 -6.86
N ILE A 216 5.86 8.49 -7.76
CA ILE A 216 6.96 7.58 -8.14
C ILE A 216 8.12 8.38 -8.73
N ARG A 217 7.86 9.29 -9.68
CA ARG A 217 8.89 10.12 -10.32
C ARG A 217 9.62 10.99 -9.30
N LEU A 218 8.88 11.69 -8.45
CA LEU A 218 9.43 12.54 -7.40
C LEU A 218 10.30 11.73 -6.43
N THR A 219 9.80 10.61 -5.94
CA THR A 219 10.49 9.78 -4.95
C THR A 219 11.73 9.09 -5.52
N ALA A 220 11.69 8.69 -6.80
CA ALA A 220 12.85 8.16 -7.51
C ALA A 220 13.98 9.19 -7.63
N ASN A 221 13.65 10.47 -7.80
CA ASN A 221 14.63 11.55 -7.85
C ASN A 221 15.21 11.86 -6.46
N GLU A 222 14.41 11.72 -5.39
CA GLU A 222 14.84 11.88 -4.00
C GLU A 222 15.72 10.72 -3.47
N LYS A 223 15.90 9.63 -4.24
CA LYS A 223 16.64 8.42 -3.85
C LYS A 223 16.13 7.75 -2.56
N LYS A 224 14.82 7.84 -2.28
CA LYS A 224 14.19 7.23 -1.10
C LYS A 224 13.66 5.83 -1.42
N SER A 225 14.54 4.84 -1.33
CA SER A 225 14.27 3.45 -1.73
C SER A 225 13.03 2.82 -1.07
N ASN A 226 12.81 3.04 0.23
CA ASN A 226 11.69 2.43 0.96
C ASN A 226 10.32 2.99 0.55
N VAL A 227 10.21 4.32 0.40
CA VAL A 227 8.96 4.96 -0.03
C VAL A 227 8.66 4.57 -1.48
N LEU A 228 9.69 4.58 -2.33
CA LEU A 228 9.57 4.19 -3.73
C LEU A 228 9.10 2.75 -3.90
N TYR A 229 9.60 1.85 -3.04
CA TYR A 229 9.14 0.47 -2.99
C TYR A 229 7.64 0.36 -2.69
N GLU A 230 7.13 1.06 -1.67
CA GLU A 230 5.69 1.04 -1.34
C GLU A 230 4.82 1.55 -2.50
N LEU A 231 5.26 2.62 -3.18
CA LEU A 231 4.55 3.16 -4.33
C LEU A 231 4.55 2.20 -5.52
N ILE A 232 5.64 1.46 -5.74
CA ILE A 232 5.73 0.44 -6.79
C ILE A 232 4.88 -0.79 -6.45
N ASN A 233 4.86 -1.21 -5.19
CA ASN A 233 3.99 -2.28 -4.73
C ASN A 233 2.51 -1.89 -4.90
N THR A 234 2.18 -0.64 -4.58
CA THR A 234 0.86 -0.06 -4.84
C THR A 234 0.53 -0.13 -6.34
N ALA A 235 1.45 0.31 -7.20
CA ALA A 235 1.28 0.26 -8.65
C ALA A 235 1.05 -1.17 -9.16
N LEU A 236 1.81 -2.14 -8.65
CA LEU A 236 1.66 -3.56 -8.99
C LEU A 236 0.23 -4.04 -8.70
N ASN A 237 -0.26 -3.80 -7.48
CA ASN A 237 -1.61 -4.22 -7.07
C ASN A 237 -2.70 -3.56 -7.91
N VAL A 238 -2.57 -2.26 -8.20
CA VAL A 238 -3.51 -1.55 -9.08
C VAL A 238 -3.51 -2.16 -10.48
N ILE A 239 -2.34 -2.33 -11.09
CA ILE A 239 -2.22 -2.89 -12.45
C ILE A 239 -2.86 -4.27 -12.53
N GLN A 240 -2.53 -5.17 -11.58
CA GLN A 240 -3.09 -6.52 -11.55
C GLN A 240 -4.62 -6.52 -11.50
N ALA A 241 -5.20 -5.60 -10.75
CA ALA A 241 -6.65 -5.53 -10.58
C ALA A 241 -7.41 -4.98 -11.78
N ILE A 242 -6.80 -4.08 -12.58
CA ILE A 242 -7.52 -3.35 -13.64
C ILE A 242 -6.96 -3.53 -15.04
N ALA A 243 -5.93 -4.37 -15.22
CA ALA A 243 -5.27 -4.57 -16.53
C ALA A 243 -6.25 -4.96 -17.64
N VAL A 244 -7.24 -5.81 -17.33
CA VAL A 244 -8.24 -6.29 -18.30
C VAL A 244 -9.20 -5.17 -18.68
N ASP A 245 -9.73 -4.44 -17.69
CA ASP A 245 -10.81 -3.47 -17.91
C ASP A 245 -10.32 -2.09 -18.36
N CYS A 246 -9.09 -1.72 -17.99
CA CYS A 246 -8.52 -0.38 -18.20
C CYS A 246 -7.24 -0.40 -19.06
N ASN A 247 -7.16 -1.33 -20.02
CA ASN A 247 -5.94 -1.64 -20.77
C ASN A 247 -5.20 -0.41 -21.34
N SER A 248 -5.91 0.53 -21.98
CA SER A 248 -5.27 1.72 -22.57
C SER A 248 -4.60 2.65 -21.55
N LYS A 249 -5.19 2.80 -20.36
CA LYS A 249 -4.61 3.59 -19.26
C LYS A 249 -3.41 2.87 -18.65
N ILE A 250 -3.52 1.54 -18.51
CA ILE A 250 -2.45 0.70 -17.96
C ILE A 250 -1.23 0.67 -18.88
N ILE A 251 -1.42 0.58 -20.19
CA ILE A 251 -0.33 0.65 -21.17
C ILE A 251 0.47 1.94 -20.99
N ARG A 252 -0.21 3.11 -21.00
CA ARG A 252 0.46 4.41 -20.83
C ARG A 252 1.19 4.54 -19.49
N PHE A 253 0.57 4.00 -18.44
CA PHE A 253 1.16 3.99 -17.11
C PHE A 253 2.42 3.11 -17.05
N LEU A 254 2.36 1.89 -17.62
CA LEU A 254 3.49 0.97 -17.70
C LEU A 254 4.64 1.52 -18.54
N GLU A 255 4.35 2.10 -19.71
CA GLU A 255 5.35 2.78 -20.56
C GLU A 255 6.12 3.85 -19.74
N SER A 256 5.42 4.56 -18.86
CA SER A 256 6.02 5.56 -17.97
C SER A 256 6.78 4.95 -16.78
N LEU A 257 6.30 3.83 -16.24
CA LEU A 257 6.81 3.20 -15.01
C LEU A 257 8.04 2.34 -15.25
N VAL A 258 8.07 1.59 -16.35
CA VAL A 258 9.12 0.60 -16.66
C VAL A 258 10.55 1.17 -16.56
N PRO A 259 10.87 2.36 -17.11
CA PRO A 259 12.21 2.93 -16.98
C PRO A 259 12.67 3.08 -15.53
N TYR A 260 11.76 3.42 -14.62
CA TYR A 260 12.06 3.54 -13.19
C TYR A 260 12.30 2.18 -12.55
N THR A 261 11.54 1.16 -12.93
CA THR A 261 11.71 -0.21 -12.39
C THR A 261 13.09 -0.77 -12.72
N VAL A 262 13.55 -0.56 -13.96
CA VAL A 262 14.90 -0.94 -14.41
C VAL A 262 15.96 -0.15 -13.65
N LYS A 263 15.78 1.17 -13.53
CA LYS A 263 16.71 2.04 -12.80
C LYS A 263 16.88 1.60 -11.34
N ILE A 264 15.78 1.32 -10.65
CA ILE A 264 15.77 0.90 -9.25
C ILE A 264 16.49 -0.43 -9.06
N TYR A 265 16.27 -1.38 -9.97
CA TYR A 265 16.98 -2.65 -9.94
C TYR A 265 18.50 -2.45 -10.08
N LYS A 266 18.94 -1.62 -11.03
CA LYS A 266 20.37 -1.39 -11.30
C LYS A 266 21.08 -0.60 -10.21
N GLU A 267 20.42 0.40 -9.64
CA GLU A 267 21.02 1.34 -8.69
C GLU A 267 20.84 0.90 -7.23
N GLY A 268 19.92 -0.01 -6.95
CA GLY A 268 19.51 -0.37 -5.60
C GLY A 268 20.18 -1.63 -5.05
N ASN A 269 20.59 -1.59 -3.79
CA ASN A 269 20.80 -2.81 -3.00
C ASN A 269 19.45 -3.30 -2.48
N LEU A 270 18.77 -4.12 -3.28
CA LEU A 270 17.38 -4.54 -3.03
C LEU A 270 17.31 -5.83 -2.21
N ARG A 271 16.42 -5.83 -1.21
CA ARG A 271 16.02 -7.05 -0.49
C ARG A 271 15.19 -7.96 -1.41
N ASN A 272 15.14 -9.26 -1.12
CA ASN A 272 14.39 -10.23 -1.93
C ASN A 272 12.91 -9.84 -2.10
N GLU A 273 12.23 -9.39 -1.04
CA GLU A 273 10.85 -8.89 -1.14
C GLU A 273 10.69 -7.76 -2.17
N GLN A 274 11.68 -6.86 -2.23
CA GLN A 274 11.69 -5.74 -3.17
C GLN A 274 11.96 -6.20 -4.59
N LYS A 275 12.88 -7.15 -4.76
CA LYS A 275 13.14 -7.79 -6.06
C LYS A 275 11.91 -8.51 -6.58
N SER A 276 11.18 -9.23 -5.73
CA SER A 276 9.96 -9.97 -6.11
C SER A 276 8.90 -9.05 -6.71
N VAL A 277 8.61 -7.93 -6.04
CA VAL A 277 7.66 -6.92 -6.57
C VAL A 277 8.12 -6.38 -7.93
N LEU A 278 9.40 -6.09 -8.10
CA LEU A 278 9.93 -5.62 -9.39
C LEU A 278 9.82 -6.69 -10.48
N PHE A 279 10.17 -7.95 -10.20
CA PHE A 279 10.07 -9.02 -11.20
C PHE A 279 8.62 -9.26 -11.61
N ARG A 280 7.68 -9.27 -10.66
CA ARG A 280 6.25 -9.39 -10.98
C ARG A 280 5.74 -8.22 -11.83
N LEU A 281 6.22 -7.01 -11.59
CA LEU A 281 5.87 -5.84 -12.39
C LEU A 281 6.49 -5.88 -13.80
N MET A 282 7.75 -6.29 -13.93
CA MET A 282 8.39 -6.49 -15.24
C MET A 282 7.75 -7.64 -16.02
N HIS A 283 7.31 -8.70 -15.34
CA HIS A 283 6.54 -9.78 -15.95
C HIS A 283 5.21 -9.25 -16.51
N LEU A 284 4.45 -8.49 -15.71
CA LEU A 284 3.20 -7.88 -16.16
C LEU A 284 3.39 -6.88 -17.29
N SER A 285 4.48 -6.09 -17.27
CA SER A 285 4.78 -5.17 -18.37
C SER A 285 4.98 -5.93 -19.68
N LEU A 286 5.64 -7.09 -19.65
CA LEU A 286 5.79 -7.95 -20.82
C LEU A 286 4.47 -8.56 -21.29
N ILE A 287 3.56 -8.91 -20.37
CA ILE A 287 2.24 -9.43 -20.73
C ILE A 287 1.41 -8.33 -21.44
N VAL A 288 1.38 -7.13 -20.87
CA VAL A 288 0.51 -6.04 -21.33
C VAL A 288 1.07 -5.30 -22.54
N LEU A 289 2.37 -4.97 -22.53
CA LEU A 289 3.01 -4.22 -23.61
C LEU A 289 3.43 -5.11 -24.79
N TYR A 290 3.54 -6.42 -24.56
CA TYR A 290 3.89 -7.40 -25.61
C TYR A 290 2.90 -8.59 -25.62
N PRO A 291 1.61 -8.35 -25.94
CA PRO A 291 0.65 -9.43 -26.09
C PRO A 291 1.15 -10.40 -27.19
N GLU A 292 1.09 -11.70 -26.93
CA GLU A 292 1.63 -12.75 -27.81
C GLU A 292 3.12 -12.60 -28.19
N GLY A 293 3.89 -11.76 -27.48
CA GLY A 293 5.29 -11.47 -27.79
C GLY A 293 5.47 -10.39 -28.86
N LYS A 294 4.38 -9.79 -29.34
CA LYS A 294 4.37 -8.66 -30.29
C LYS A 294 4.20 -7.36 -29.54
N SER A 295 5.06 -6.38 -29.83
CA SER A 295 4.89 -5.03 -29.26
C SER A 295 3.47 -4.52 -29.53
N HIS A 296 2.82 -4.00 -28.51
CA HIS A 296 1.49 -3.42 -28.62
C HIS A 296 1.45 -2.26 -29.64
N VAL A 297 2.58 -1.58 -29.87
CA VAL A 297 2.74 -0.57 -30.93
C VAL A 297 2.60 -1.22 -32.33
N HIS A 298 3.16 -2.42 -32.52
CA HIS A 298 3.01 -3.19 -33.77
C HIS A 298 1.58 -3.72 -33.95
N VAL A 299 0.91 -4.15 -32.87
CA VAL A 299 -0.50 -4.60 -32.92
C VAL A 299 -1.45 -3.44 -33.29
N LYS A 300 -1.21 -2.23 -32.78
CA LYS A 300 -1.96 -1.02 -33.18
C LYS A 300 -1.71 -0.60 -34.63
N ARG A 301 -0.49 -0.73 -35.15
CA ARG A 301 -0.18 -0.42 -36.56
C ARG A 301 -0.89 -1.35 -37.55
N LEU A 302 -1.14 -2.60 -37.18
CA LEU A 302 -1.91 -3.54 -38.00
C LEU A 302 -3.41 -3.19 -38.11
N THR A 303 -3.91 -2.24 -37.31
CA THR A 303 -5.34 -1.90 -37.25
C THR A 303 -5.67 -0.45 -37.65
N LYS A 304 -4.67 0.40 -37.94
CA LYS A 304 -4.87 1.76 -38.48
C LYS A 304 -3.67 2.23 -39.33
N ASP A 305 -3.97 2.82 -40.49
CA ASP A 305 -3.07 3.51 -41.42
C ASP A 305 -2.26 4.63 -40.75
N CYS A 306 -1.16 4.29 -40.07
CA CYS A 306 -0.23 5.29 -39.54
C CYS A 306 1.22 4.85 -39.77
N SER A 307 1.76 5.30 -40.89
CA SER A 307 3.13 5.12 -41.35
C SER A 307 4.07 6.13 -40.66
N GLN A 308 4.49 5.88 -39.42
CA GLN A 308 5.75 6.41 -38.89
C GLN A 308 6.41 5.41 -37.91
N PRO A 309 7.55 4.81 -38.29
CA PRO A 309 8.42 4.06 -37.41
C PRO A 309 9.74 4.81 -37.17
N SER A 310 10.01 5.24 -35.93
CA SER A 310 11.41 5.50 -35.54
C SER A 310 11.65 5.54 -34.03
N GLU A 311 10.87 6.27 -33.23
CA GLU A 311 11.23 6.50 -31.81
C GLU A 311 10.68 5.44 -30.85
N ASP A 312 9.40 5.08 -30.96
CA ASP A 312 8.75 4.15 -30.02
C ASP A 312 9.30 2.71 -30.09
N GLU A 313 9.78 2.30 -31.25
CA GLU A 313 10.30 0.95 -31.49
C GLU A 313 11.70 0.76 -30.88
N GLU A 314 12.55 1.78 -30.97
CA GLU A 314 13.87 1.76 -30.34
C GLU A 314 13.78 1.81 -28.81
N VAL A 315 12.81 2.57 -28.26
CA VAL A 315 12.53 2.57 -26.82
C VAL A 315 12.07 1.18 -26.33
N CYS A 316 11.22 0.50 -27.12
CA CYS A 316 10.80 -0.88 -26.85
C CYS A 316 11.99 -1.85 -26.86
N LYS A 317 12.84 -1.81 -27.90
CA LYS A 317 14.03 -2.68 -28.00
C LYS A 317 15.02 -2.42 -26.87
N LYS A 318 15.25 -1.15 -26.53
CA LYS A 318 16.10 -0.76 -25.39
C LYS A 318 15.58 -1.38 -24.10
N THR A 319 14.28 -1.31 -23.84
CA THR A 319 13.65 -1.91 -22.65
C THR A 319 13.89 -3.42 -22.58
N LEU A 320 13.72 -4.14 -23.70
CA LEU A 320 13.98 -5.59 -23.75
C LEU A 320 15.47 -5.93 -23.51
N ARG A 321 16.41 -5.13 -24.05
CA ARG A 321 17.84 -5.28 -23.78
C ARG A 321 18.14 -5.09 -22.29
N GLU A 322 17.48 -4.14 -21.65
CA GLU A 322 17.63 -3.91 -20.21
C GLU A 322 17.09 -5.06 -19.36
N TYR A 323 15.92 -5.59 -19.71
CA TYR A 323 15.39 -6.79 -19.06
C TYR A 323 16.31 -8.01 -19.25
N HIS A 324 16.91 -8.17 -20.42
CA HIS A 324 17.87 -9.25 -20.68
C HIS A 324 19.13 -9.11 -19.80
N TYR A 325 19.63 -7.87 -19.62
CA TYR A 325 20.73 -7.60 -18.70
C TYR A 325 20.38 -7.97 -17.25
N ILE A 326 19.17 -7.64 -16.80
CA ILE A 326 18.68 -7.99 -15.45
C ILE A 326 18.66 -9.50 -15.25
N VAL A 327 18.07 -10.25 -16.18
CA VAL A 327 18.03 -11.72 -16.12
C VAL A 327 19.44 -12.31 -16.08
N THR A 328 20.32 -11.85 -16.96
CA THR A 328 21.72 -12.30 -17.00
C THR A 328 22.46 -12.02 -15.69
N SER A 329 22.19 -10.88 -15.06
CA SER A 329 22.84 -10.48 -13.81
C SER A 329 22.41 -11.36 -12.63
N GLU A 330 21.12 -11.67 -12.50
CA GLU A 330 20.63 -12.59 -11.46
C GLU A 330 21.16 -14.02 -11.65
N MET A 331 21.21 -14.50 -12.89
CA MET A 331 21.77 -15.83 -13.20
C MET A 331 23.25 -15.92 -12.78
N LYS A 332 24.05 -14.91 -13.13
CA LYS A 332 25.47 -14.85 -12.74
C LYS A 332 25.67 -14.75 -11.22
N ALA A 333 24.84 -13.93 -10.55
CA ALA A 333 24.91 -13.79 -9.09
C ALA A 333 24.63 -15.12 -8.39
N ARG A 334 23.67 -15.91 -8.91
CA ARG A 334 23.40 -17.26 -8.41
C ARG A 334 24.57 -18.21 -8.64
N GLU A 335 25.13 -18.26 -9.84
CA GLU A 335 26.29 -19.12 -10.14
C GLU A 335 27.48 -18.85 -9.21
N GLN A 336 27.77 -17.57 -8.93
CA GLN A 336 28.83 -17.15 -8.00
C GLN A 336 28.53 -17.50 -6.53
N SER A 337 27.26 -17.45 -6.11
CA SER A 337 26.85 -17.89 -4.77
C SER A 337 26.94 -19.41 -4.61
N SER A 338 26.61 -20.17 -5.65
CA SER A 338 26.65 -21.64 -5.65
C SER A 338 28.06 -22.23 -5.67
N SER A 339 29.05 -21.46 -6.13
CA SER A 339 30.46 -21.88 -6.18
C SER A 339 31.24 -21.56 -4.90
N SER A 340 30.73 -20.65 -4.05
CA SER A 340 31.39 -20.20 -2.81
C SER A 340 30.88 -20.89 -1.55
N GLN A 341 29.71 -21.52 -1.59
CA GLN A 341 29.15 -22.34 -0.52
C GLN A 341 28.93 -23.76 -1.05
N GLY A 342 29.51 -24.77 -0.41
CA GLY A 342 29.40 -26.20 -0.80
C GLY A 342 28.00 -26.82 -0.71
N ALA A 343 26.94 -26.01 -0.76
CA ALA A 343 25.54 -26.42 -0.78
C ALA A 343 24.96 -26.17 -2.18
N LYS A 344 25.09 -27.17 -3.06
CA LYS A 344 24.67 -27.10 -4.46
C LYS A 344 23.15 -26.97 -4.70
N ASP A 345 22.30 -27.13 -3.67
CA ASP A 345 20.89 -27.44 -3.93
C ASP A 345 19.82 -26.47 -3.38
N ASN A 346 20.14 -25.39 -2.65
CA ASN A 346 19.11 -24.64 -1.92
C ASN A 346 18.98 -23.13 -2.17
N VAL A 347 19.72 -22.52 -3.09
CA VAL A 347 19.51 -21.09 -3.42
C VAL A 347 18.40 -20.97 -4.46
N LEU A 348 17.17 -20.74 -3.98
CA LEU A 348 16.01 -20.45 -4.80
C LEU A 348 16.12 -19.05 -5.39
N PHE A 349 15.66 -18.87 -6.64
CA PHE A 349 15.48 -17.53 -7.19
C PHE A 349 14.41 -16.77 -6.40
N CYS A 350 14.49 -15.45 -6.45
CA CYS A 350 13.45 -14.60 -5.89
C CYS A 350 12.11 -14.88 -6.58
N ASP A 351 11.02 -14.83 -5.81
CA ASP A 351 9.67 -15.02 -6.33
C ASP A 351 9.37 -14.09 -7.53
N GLY A 352 8.71 -14.62 -8.55
CA GLY A 352 8.41 -13.92 -9.80
C GLY A 352 9.58 -13.77 -10.79
N PHE A 353 10.83 -14.07 -10.41
CA PHE A 353 11.97 -14.01 -11.33
C PHE A 353 11.82 -14.99 -12.51
N VAL A 354 11.46 -16.24 -12.20
CA VAL A 354 11.32 -17.32 -13.18
C VAL A 354 10.26 -16.98 -14.23
N ASP A 355 9.10 -16.50 -13.79
CA ASP A 355 8.01 -16.08 -14.69
C ASP A 355 8.43 -14.91 -15.57
N PHE A 356 9.10 -13.91 -14.98
CA PHE A 356 9.66 -12.78 -15.72
C PHE A 356 10.66 -13.24 -16.79
N ALA A 357 11.62 -14.09 -16.43
CA ALA A 357 12.65 -14.58 -17.35
C ALA A 357 12.03 -15.42 -18.48
N ALA A 358 11.10 -16.32 -18.16
CA ALA A 358 10.38 -17.13 -19.13
C ALA A 358 9.64 -16.25 -20.14
N ARG A 359 8.87 -15.28 -19.64
CA ARG A 359 8.11 -14.37 -20.49
C ARG A 359 9.02 -13.50 -21.34
N LEU A 360 10.16 -13.05 -20.81
CA LEU A 360 11.13 -12.28 -21.58
C LEU A 360 11.71 -13.12 -22.73
N CYS A 361 12.13 -14.35 -22.46
CA CYS A 361 12.61 -15.25 -23.49
C CYS A 361 11.54 -15.50 -24.56
N TYR A 362 10.29 -15.68 -24.16
CA TYR A 362 9.18 -15.79 -25.11
C TYR A 362 9.08 -14.52 -25.97
N THR A 363 8.98 -13.34 -25.37
CA THR A 363 8.87 -12.08 -26.11
C THR A 363 10.05 -11.81 -27.06
N VAL A 364 11.27 -12.17 -26.66
CA VAL A 364 12.49 -11.94 -27.44
C VAL A 364 12.66 -12.96 -28.57
N TYR A 365 12.46 -14.25 -28.30
CA TYR A 365 12.78 -15.33 -29.25
C TYR A 365 11.59 -15.80 -30.08
N TRP A 366 10.36 -15.54 -29.66
CA TRP A 366 9.15 -15.89 -30.43
C TRP A 366 8.92 -14.98 -31.63
N ASN A 367 9.45 -13.75 -31.60
CA ASN A 367 9.11 -12.72 -32.56
C ASN A 367 10.35 -12.18 -33.28
N GLU A 368 10.45 -12.47 -34.58
CA GLU A 368 11.66 -12.25 -35.39
C GLU A 368 12.11 -10.78 -35.47
N ASP A 369 11.21 -9.83 -35.23
CA ASP A 369 11.48 -8.40 -35.38
C ASP A 369 12.10 -7.74 -34.13
N ASN A 370 12.01 -8.37 -32.95
CA ASN A 370 12.49 -7.75 -31.70
C ASN A 370 14.02 -7.78 -31.53
N TRP A 371 14.74 -8.66 -32.24
CA TRP A 371 16.20 -8.87 -32.08
C TRP A 371 17.01 -8.75 -33.37
N LYS A 372 16.54 -7.96 -34.35
CA LYS A 372 17.32 -7.66 -35.56
C LYS A 372 18.39 -6.61 -35.27
N GLU A 373 19.40 -6.98 -34.49
CA GLU A 373 20.69 -6.27 -34.51
C GLU A 373 21.80 -7.12 -33.90
N SER A 374 22.47 -7.86 -34.78
CA SER A 374 23.89 -8.25 -34.81
C SER A 374 24.02 -9.64 -35.44
N ASN A 375 24.58 -9.67 -36.66
CA ASN A 375 25.07 -10.84 -37.41
C ASN A 375 24.56 -12.21 -36.94
N SER A 376 23.51 -12.76 -37.56
CA SER A 376 23.28 -14.19 -37.45
C SER A 376 22.63 -14.79 -38.69
N ASP A 377 23.47 -15.46 -39.50
CA ASP A 377 23.12 -16.68 -40.23
C ASP A 377 22.74 -17.82 -39.24
N GLU A 378 21.95 -17.54 -38.20
CA GLU A 378 21.38 -18.60 -37.37
C GLU A 378 20.21 -19.23 -38.14
N SER A 379 20.45 -20.42 -38.69
CA SER A 379 19.44 -21.19 -39.40
C SER A 379 18.14 -21.29 -38.58
N VAL A 380 17.00 -21.08 -39.23
CA VAL A 380 15.63 -21.25 -38.71
C VAL A 380 15.47 -22.54 -37.89
N VAL A 381 16.20 -23.61 -38.26
CA VAL A 381 16.23 -24.91 -37.56
C VAL A 381 16.82 -24.86 -36.14
N LYS A 382 17.91 -24.12 -35.91
CA LYS A 382 18.47 -23.94 -34.55
C LYS A 382 17.54 -23.09 -33.68
N ARG A 383 16.85 -22.12 -34.28
CA ARG A 383 15.87 -21.26 -33.61
C ARG A 383 14.61 -22.03 -33.21
N ASN A 384 14.06 -22.86 -34.09
CA ASN A 384 12.93 -23.76 -33.78
C ASN A 384 13.28 -24.80 -32.70
N LYS A 385 14.52 -25.29 -32.64
CA LYS A 385 14.97 -26.16 -31.54
C LYS A 385 15.02 -25.43 -30.20
N ARG A 386 15.53 -24.19 -30.16
CA ARG A 386 15.53 -23.36 -28.95
C ARG A 386 14.10 -23.00 -28.51
N PHE A 387 13.23 -22.71 -29.47
CA PHE A 387 11.80 -22.43 -29.28
C PHE A 387 11.05 -23.62 -28.66
N ASN A 388 11.17 -24.82 -29.23
CA ASN A 388 10.52 -26.01 -28.68
C ASN A 388 11.01 -26.34 -27.27
N LYS A 389 12.30 -26.08 -27.01
CA LYS A 389 12.87 -26.23 -25.67
C LYS A 389 12.33 -25.17 -24.69
N LEU A 390 12.14 -23.93 -25.14
CA LEU A 390 11.57 -22.86 -24.34
C LEU A 390 10.09 -23.10 -24.03
N GLN A 391 9.29 -23.48 -25.03
CA GLN A 391 7.87 -23.81 -24.83
C GLN A 391 7.72 -24.97 -23.84
N SER A 392 8.54 -26.01 -23.95
CA SER A 392 8.57 -27.11 -22.98
C SER A 392 8.95 -26.66 -21.56
N ILE A 393 9.78 -25.62 -21.41
CA ILE A 393 10.11 -25.03 -20.11
C ILE A 393 8.92 -24.21 -19.58
N MET A 394 8.27 -23.40 -20.42
CA MET A 394 7.10 -22.60 -20.06
C MET A 394 5.90 -23.46 -19.62
N ASP A 395 5.63 -24.54 -20.35
CA ASP A 395 4.56 -25.48 -20.04
C ASP A 395 4.82 -26.21 -18.69
N MET A 396 6.09 -26.46 -18.34
CA MET A 396 6.47 -26.99 -17.03
C MET A 396 6.24 -25.97 -15.89
N ILE A 397 6.59 -24.69 -16.09
CA ILE A 397 6.48 -23.64 -15.08
C ILE A 397 5.02 -23.37 -14.70
N GLY A 398 4.11 -23.42 -15.67
CA GLY A 398 2.67 -23.24 -15.45
C GLY A 398 2.04 -24.24 -14.47
N THR A 399 2.72 -25.34 -14.16
CA THR A 399 2.21 -26.38 -13.25
C THR A 399 2.79 -26.33 -11.84
N THR A 400 4.03 -25.83 -11.63
CA THR A 400 4.64 -25.66 -10.29
C THR A 400 5.83 -24.65 -10.33
N PRO A 401 5.61 -23.35 -10.04
CA PRO A 401 6.58 -22.29 -10.34
C PRO A 401 7.91 -22.33 -9.56
N ASN A 402 7.97 -22.98 -8.39
CA ASN A 402 9.18 -23.00 -7.54
C ASN A 402 9.85 -24.37 -7.36
N HIS A 403 9.30 -25.46 -7.91
CA HIS A 403 9.84 -26.80 -7.68
C HIS A 403 11.04 -27.17 -8.58
N TYR A 404 11.30 -26.41 -9.65
CA TYR A 404 12.31 -26.72 -10.66
C TYR A 404 13.41 -25.66 -10.80
N ASN A 405 13.74 -24.95 -9.70
CA ASN A 405 14.81 -23.95 -9.67
C ASN A 405 16.18 -24.50 -10.12
N THR A 406 16.44 -25.80 -10.03
CA THR A 406 17.69 -26.43 -10.46
C THR A 406 17.80 -26.69 -11.97
N ARG A 407 16.70 -26.56 -12.73
CA ARG A 407 16.66 -26.79 -14.19
C ARG A 407 16.71 -25.51 -15.02
N TRP A 408 16.50 -24.36 -14.37
CA TRP A 408 16.85 -23.02 -14.85
C TRP A 408 18.34 -22.79 -14.64
#